data_AF-A0A4R0X339-F1
#
_entry.id   AF-A0A4R0X339-F1
#
_cell.length_a   1.000
_cell.length_b   1.000
_cell.length_c   1.000
_cell.angle_alpha   90.00
_cell.angle_beta   90.00
_cell.angle_gamma   90.00
#
_symmetry.space_group_name_H-M   'P 1'
#
loop_
_entity.id
_entity.type
_entity.pdbx_description
1 polymer ?
#
loop_
_entity_poly.entity_id
_entity_poly.type
_entity_poly.pdbx_seq_one_letter_code
_entity_poly.pdbx_strand_id
1 'polypeptide(L)' 'MHFFHHGVAIKPSVSRIGNIFIARVAILEEDGETTSLGDLGPFANRESAFAFALRYGAAFVDDEPLPRPAC' A
#
# COMPACT_ATOMS: atom_id res chain seq x y z
N MET A 1 8.97 -7.78 -1.22
CA MET A 1 9.48 -6.91 -2.30
C MET A 1 9.31 -5.48 -1.83
N HIS A 2 10.35 -4.66 -1.91
CA HIS A 2 10.30 -3.24 -1.61
C HIS A 2 10.36 -2.50 -2.95
N PHE A 3 9.50 -1.50 -3.12
CA PHE A 3 9.45 -0.65 -4.29
C PHE A 3 10.02 0.70 -3.89
N PHE A 4 11.12 1.11 -4.52
CA PHE A 4 11.72 2.41 -4.25
C PHE A 4 11.04 3.45 -5.12
N HIS A 5 10.46 4.46 -4.49
CA HIS A 5 9.81 5.59 -5.15
C HIS A 5 10.33 6.86 -4.51
N HIS A 6 10.99 7.73 -5.29
CA HIS A 6 11.56 9.00 -4.81
C HIS A 6 12.53 8.88 -3.62
N GLY A 7 13.25 7.76 -3.51
CA GLY A 7 14.18 7.50 -2.39
C GLY A 7 13.53 6.86 -1.17
N VAL A 8 12.19 6.72 -1.18
CA VAL A 8 11.42 6.10 -0.11
C VAL A 8 11.09 4.65 -0.49
N ALA A 9 11.25 3.71 0.45
CA ALA A 9 10.95 2.31 0.21
C ALA A 9 9.50 1.99 0.57
N ILE A 10 8.65 1.83 -0.45
CA ILE A 10 7.27 1.41 -0.34
C ILE A 10 7.21 -0.12 -0.25
N LYS A 11 6.55 -0.61 0.79
CA LYS A 11 6.33 -2.03 1.06
C LYS A 11 4.84 -2.36 0.96
N PRO A 12 4.34 -2.64 -0.26
CA PRO A 12 2.98 -3.13 -0.43
C PRO A 12 2.87 -4.54 0.16
N SER A 13 1.77 -4.79 0.85
CA SER A 13 1.43 -6.11 1.39
C SER A 13 -0.07 -6.35 1.27
N VAL A 14 -0.45 -7.63 1.24
CA VAL A 14 -1.85 -8.02 1.15
C VAL A 14 -2.10 -9.11 2.18
N SER A 15 -3.10 -8.90 3.02
CA SER A 15 -3.56 -9.89 3.99
C SER A 15 -4.88 -10.48 3.52
N ARG A 16 -5.02 -11.81 3.55
CA ARG A 16 -6.29 -12.48 3.21
C ARG A 16 -7.08 -12.73 4.49
N ILE A 17 -8.34 -12.30 4.52
CA ILE A 17 -9.28 -12.56 5.60
C ILE A 17 -10.50 -13.25 4.99
N GLY A 18 -10.61 -14.57 5.18
CA GLY A 18 -11.66 -15.36 4.52
C GLY A 18 -11.58 -15.30 2.99
N ASN A 19 -12.59 -14.70 2.35
CA ASN A 19 -12.68 -14.51 0.90
C ASN A 19 -12.32 -13.10 0.42
N ILE A 20 -11.92 -12.20 1.32
CA ILE A 20 -11.49 -10.84 0.96
C ILE A 20 -9.98 -10.68 1.16
N PHE A 21 -9.42 -9.77 0.37
CA PHE A 21 -8.00 -9.39 0.40
C PHE A 21 -7.90 -7.94 0.88
N ILE A 22 -7.23 -7.72 2.01
CA ILE A 22 -7.00 -6.39 2.56
C ILE A 22 -5.69 -5.85 2.01
N ALA A 23 -5.76 -4.72 1.30
CA ALA A 23 -4.58 -3.99 0.85
C ALA A 23 -3.93 -3.27 2.03
N ARG A 24 -2.62 -3.39 2.16
CA ARG A 24 -1.81 -2.76 3.20
C ARG A 24 -0.56 -2.18 2.58
N VAL A 25 -0.09 -1.06 3.10
CA VAL A 25 1.19 -0.50 2.67
C VAL A 25 1.95 0.00 3.88
N ALA A 26 3.25 -0.23 3.86
CA ALA A 26 4.17 0.33 4.83
C ALA A 26 5.26 1.09 4.08
N ILE A 27 5.74 2.17 4.66
CA ILE A 27 6.75 3.03 4.10
C ILE A 27 7.96 2.91 4.99
N LEU A 28 9.09 2.51 4.41
CA LEU A 28 10.37 2.50 5.09
C LEU A 28 11.05 3.85 4.85
N GLU A 29 11.22 4.58 5.93
CA GLU A 29 11.84 5.90 5.97
C GLU A 29 13.37 5.77 6.02
N GLU A 30 14.09 6.86 5.73
CA GLU A 30 15.56 6.85 5.67
C GLU A 30 16.22 6.49 7.01
N ASP A 31 15.55 6.72 8.13
CA ASP A 31 16.02 6.33 9.47
C ASP A 31 15.90 4.81 9.74
N GLY A 32 15.29 4.07 8.82
CA GLY A 32 15.01 2.64 8.96
C GLY A 32 13.71 2.34 9.71
N GLU A 33 13.00 3.37 10.19
CA GLU A 33 11.65 3.24 10.72
C GLU A 33 10.66 2.88 9.61
N THR A 34 9.65 2.08 9.97
CA THR A 34 8.61 1.67 9.04
C THR A 34 7.25 2.23 9.47
N THR A 35 6.79 3.25 8.78
CA THR A 35 5.46 3.83 8.96
C THR A 35 4.43 3.01 8.19
N SER A 36 3.54 2.32 8.92
CA SER A 36 2.44 1.57 8.32
C SER A 36 1.23 2.48 8.09
N LEU A 37 0.74 2.56 6.86
CA LEU A 37 -0.44 3.38 6.51
C LEU A 37 -1.77 2.68 6.81
N GLY A 38 -1.73 1.49 7.41
CA GLY A 38 -2.90 0.75 7.86
C GLY A 38 -3.61 -0.06 6.76
N ASP A 39 -4.85 -0.44 7.06
CA ASP A 39 -5.73 -1.21 6.18
C ASP A 39 -6.40 -0.27 5.18
N LEU A 40 -5.99 -0.35 3.91
CA LEU A 40 -6.43 0.56 2.85
C LEU A 40 -7.79 0.21 2.25
N GLY A 41 -8.29 -1.00 2.54
CA GLY A 41 -9.61 -1.46 2.13
C GLY A 41 -9.66 -2.93 1.70
N PRO A 42 -10.86 -3.51 1.61
CA PRO A 42 -11.08 -4.87 1.14
C PRO A 42 -11.17 -4.95 -0.40
N PHE A 43 -10.66 -6.03 -0.96
CA PHE A 43 -10.65 -6.33 -2.38
C PHE A 43 -11.08 -7.78 -2.64
N ALA A 44 -11.69 -8.01 -3.80
CA ALA A 44 -12.13 -9.35 -4.22
C ALA A 44 -10.96 -10.28 -4.60
N ASN A 45 -9.82 -9.73 -4.98
CA ASN A 45 -8.64 -10.50 -5.40
C ASN A 45 -7.34 -9.85 -4.91
N ARG A 46 -6.29 -10.69 -4.83
CA ARG A 46 -4.97 -10.29 -4.33
C ARG A 46 -4.26 -9.27 -5.23
N GLU A 47 -4.41 -9.39 -6.55
CA GLU A 47 -3.69 -8.56 -7.52
C GLU A 47 -4.20 -7.12 -7.49
N SER A 48 -5.51 -6.91 -7.45
CA SER A 48 -6.14 -5.60 -7.27
C SER A 48 -5.76 -4.98 -5.93
N ALA A 49 -5.78 -5.76 -4.84
CA ALA A 49 -5.33 -5.26 -3.53
C ALA A 49 -3.87 -4.80 -3.56
N PHE A 50 -3.00 -5.56 -4.20
CA PHE A 50 -1.58 -5.26 -4.30
C PHE A 50 -1.30 -4.04 -5.18
N ALA A 51 -1.93 -3.99 -6.36
CA ALA A 51 -1.82 -2.86 -7.28
C ALA A 51 -2.35 -1.56 -6.64
N PHE A 52 -3.43 -1.65 -5.86
CA PHE A 52 -3.96 -0.52 -5.11
C PHE A 52 -3.00 -0.08 -3.99
N ALA A 53 -2.46 -1.01 -3.20
CA ALA A 53 -1.49 -0.69 -2.16
C ALA A 53 -0.25 0.04 -2.71
N LEU A 54 0.22 -0.37 -3.89
CA LEU A 54 1.31 0.30 -4.59
C LEU A 54 0.95 1.72 -5.01
N ARG A 55 -0.20 1.92 -5.66
CA ARG A 55 -0.65 3.24 -6.10
C ARG A 55 -0.90 4.18 -4.91
N TYR A 56 -1.48 3.65 -3.83
CA TYR A 56 -1.70 4.41 -2.61
C TYR A 56 -0.38 4.81 -1.95
N GLY A 57 0.58 3.89 -1.86
CA GLY A 57 1.90 4.19 -1.33
C GLY A 57 2.64 5.25 -2.17
N ALA A 58 2.57 5.15 -3.50
CA ALA A 58 3.18 6.13 -4.40
C ALA A 58 2.53 7.50 -4.24
N ALA A 59 1.21 7.58 -4.32
CA ALA A 59 0.47 8.83 -4.13
C ALA A 59 0.73 9.47 -2.76
N PHE A 60 0.88 8.66 -1.70
CA PHE A 60 1.25 9.16 -0.38
C PHE A 60 2.66 9.77 -0.36
N VAL A 61 3.63 9.14 -1.03
CA VAL A 61 5.00 9.65 -1.12
C VAL A 61 5.06 10.92 -1.99
N ASP A 62 4.26 11.00 -3.04
CA ASP A 62 4.21 12.14 -3.96
C ASP A 62 3.36 13.33 -3.44
N ASP A 63 2.77 13.23 -2.24
CA ASP A 63 1.78 14.18 -1.71
C ASP A 63 0.58 14.40 -2.67
N GLU A 64 0.26 13.37 -3.46
CA GLU A 64 -0.85 13.36 -4.41
C GLU A 64 -2.17 12.95 -3.75
N PRO A 65 -3.33 13.32 -4.34
CA PRO A 65 -4.62 12.90 -3.83
C PRO A 65 -4.74 11.37 -3.77
N LEU A 66 -4.93 10.87 -2.55
CA LEU A 66 -4.93 9.44 -2.27
C LEU A 66 -6.05 8.73 -3.06
N PRO A 67 -5.74 7.64 -3.78
CA PRO A 67 -6.73 6.91 -4.55
C PRO A 67 -7.77 6.34 -3.58
N ARG A 68 -9.06 6.51 -3.91
CA ARG A 68 -10.14 5.88 -3.17
C ARG A 68 -10.29 4.43 -3.59
N PRO A 69 -10.51 3.49 -2.65
CA PRO A 69 -10.83 2.12 -3.02
C PRO A 69 -12.10 2.14 -3.88
N ALA A 70 -12.08 1.41 -5.00
CA ALA A 70 -13.27 1.23 -5.82
C ALA A 70 -14.29 0.47 -4.97
N CYS A 71 -15.43 1.12 -4.67
CA CYS A 71 -16.54 0.53 -3.92
C CYS A 71 -17.08 -0.74 -4.57
#